data_AF-A0A1V5Z477-F1
#
_entry.id   AF-A0A1V5Z477-F1
#
_cell.length_a   1.000
_cell.length_b   1.000
_cell.length_c   1.000
_cell.angle_alpha   90.00
_cell.angle_beta   90.00
_cell.angle_gamma   90.00
#
_symmetry.space_group_name_H-M   'P 1'
#
loop_
_entity.id
_entity.type
_entity.pdbx_description
1 polymer ?
#
loop_
_entity_poly.entity_id
_entity_poly.type
_entity_poly.pdbx_seq_one_letter_code
_entity_poly.pdbx_strand_id
1 'polypeptide(L)'
;MTPREYAHAQYHLTDITRAPVDLVPIIRRYQLRIVEVEVLDRADSRLQLSNTARLIRIRRDIDHTRKRWEIARQIGLFVMLNEGERPRVRDTSVFASELLMPAELVVRLYRNRREWLKNAMLVGMSATKRDMIRGLSWQFEVDDRAIAIRLDELHLGPGAGPNKRVWSSSPGVIPRWEADP
;
A
#
# COMPACT_ATOMS: atom_id res chain seq x y z
N MET A 1 4.11 17.99 10.17
CA MET A 1 3.57 16.63 10.39
C MET A 1 4.14 15.71 9.30
N THR A 2 4.55 14.48 9.61
CA THR A 2 5.10 13.53 8.62
C THR A 2 3.98 12.89 7.79
N PRO A 3 4.26 12.32 6.60
CA PRO A 3 3.23 11.65 5.80
C PRO A 3 2.52 10.50 6.53
N ARG A 4 3.23 9.82 7.45
CA ARG A 4 2.63 8.77 8.30
C ARG A 4 1.71 9.35 9.36
N GLU A 5 2.13 10.44 10.02
CA GLU A 5 1.28 11.15 10.99
C GLU A 5 0.01 11.70 10.33
N TYR A 6 0.10 12.22 9.09
CA TYR A 6 -1.08 12.60 8.31
C TYR A 6 -2.03 11.42 8.07
N ALA A 7 -1.50 10.22 7.81
CA ALA A 7 -2.32 9.00 7.65
C ALA A 7 -2.94 8.55 8.98
N HIS A 8 -2.17 8.59 10.07
CA HIS A 8 -2.65 8.29 11.43
C HIS A 8 -3.78 9.22 11.86
N ALA A 9 -3.69 10.50 11.49
CA ALA A 9 -4.76 11.45 11.73
C ALA A 9 -6.08 11.04 11.05
N GLN A 10 -6.08 10.17 10.03
CA GLN A 10 -7.30 9.67 9.38
C GLN A 10 -7.89 8.44 10.06
N TYR A 11 -7.19 7.80 10.99
CA TYR A 11 -7.61 6.53 11.59
C TYR A 11 -8.89 6.65 12.41
N HIS A 12 -9.22 7.84 12.92
CA HIS A 12 -10.49 8.07 13.61
C HIS A 12 -11.71 8.00 12.67
N LEU A 13 -11.52 8.04 11.35
CA LEU A 13 -12.59 8.02 10.35
C LEU A 13 -12.91 6.60 9.86
N THR A 14 -12.00 5.64 10.01
CA THR A 14 -12.13 4.30 9.43
C THR A 14 -11.68 3.22 10.40
N ASP A 15 -12.25 2.02 10.28
CA ASP A 15 -11.75 0.85 11.00
C ASP A 15 -10.39 0.42 10.44
N ILE A 16 -9.33 0.66 11.19
CA ILE A 16 -7.96 0.22 10.89
C ILE A 16 -7.61 -1.12 11.52
N THR A 17 -8.56 -1.75 12.21
CA THR A 17 -8.36 -3.05 12.85
C THR A 17 -8.67 -4.20 11.89
N ARG A 18 -9.17 -3.93 10.68
CA ARG A 18 -9.51 -4.94 9.67
C ARG A 18 -8.98 -4.53 8.30
N ALA A 19 -8.67 -5.54 7.49
CA ALA A 19 -8.27 -5.37 6.11
C ALA A 19 -9.36 -5.97 5.20
N PRO A 20 -9.69 -5.32 4.06
CA PRO A 20 -9.15 -4.05 3.59
C PRO A 20 -9.65 -2.84 4.40
N VAL A 21 -8.83 -1.80 4.54
CA VAL A 21 -9.21 -0.53 5.21
C VAL A 21 -10.26 0.22 4.36
N ASP A 22 -11.40 0.61 4.91
CA ASP A 22 -12.42 1.32 4.12
C ASP A 22 -12.01 2.79 3.88
N LEU A 23 -11.88 3.19 2.61
CA LEU A 23 -11.57 4.57 2.25
C LEU A 23 -12.81 5.47 2.19
N VAL A 24 -14.03 4.90 2.11
CA VAL A 24 -15.28 5.62 1.92
C VAL A 24 -15.53 6.68 3.01
N PRO A 25 -15.31 6.42 4.31
CA PRO A 25 -15.49 7.43 5.34
C PRO A 25 -14.60 8.66 5.15
N ILE A 26 -13.35 8.45 4.75
CA ILE A 26 -12.37 9.53 4.52
C ILE A 26 -12.77 10.34 3.28
N ILE A 27 -13.15 9.66 2.20
CA ILE A 27 -13.65 10.29 0.96
C ILE A 27 -14.86 11.18 1.28
N ARG A 28 -15.81 10.69 2.07
CA ARG A 28 -17.00 11.45 2.50
C ARG A 28 -16.64 12.64 3.37
N ARG A 29 -15.75 12.46 4.36
CA ARG A 29 -15.30 13.52 5.28
C ARG A 29 -14.73 14.73 4.55
N TYR A 30 -14.00 14.47 3.45
CA TYR A 30 -13.38 15.49 2.62
C TYR A 30 -14.22 15.89 1.39
N GLN A 31 -15.41 15.32 1.22
CA GLN A 31 -16.29 15.55 0.07
C GLN A 31 -15.56 15.33 -1.27
N LEU A 32 -14.68 14.32 -1.31
CA LEU A 32 -13.95 13.96 -2.52
C LEU A 32 -14.87 13.21 -3.48
N ARG A 33 -14.89 13.62 -4.74
CA ARG A 33 -15.62 12.94 -5.81
C ARG A 33 -14.64 12.09 -6.61
N ILE A 34 -14.92 10.81 -6.77
CA ILE A 34 -14.14 9.92 -7.63
C ILE A 34 -14.91 9.73 -8.93
N VAL A 35 -14.25 9.95 -10.05
CA VAL A 35 -14.82 9.77 -11.39
C VAL A 35 -13.87 8.92 -12.22
N GLU A 36 -14.40 7.85 -12.79
CA GLU A 36 -13.67 7.04 -13.76
C GLU A 36 -13.78 7.64 -15.16
N VAL A 37 -12.66 7.75 -15.85
CA VAL A 37 -12.56 8.33 -17.19
C VAL A 37 -11.80 7.40 -18.13
N GLU A 38 -12.07 7.49 -19.43
CA GLU A 38 -11.37 6.67 -20.43
C GLU A 38 -9.98 7.22 -20.75
N VAL A 39 -9.86 8.54 -20.83
CA VAL A 39 -8.62 9.26 -21.11
C VAL A 39 -8.45 10.39 -20.09
N LEU A 40 -7.21 10.58 -19.64
CA LEU A 40 -6.82 11.74 -18.84
C LEU A 40 -6.15 12.79 -19.73
N ASP A 41 -6.31 14.06 -19.38
CA ASP A 41 -5.83 15.20 -20.17
C ASP A 41 -4.29 15.20 -20.35
N ARG A 42 -3.58 14.38 -19.57
CA ARG A 42 -2.16 14.08 -19.75
C ARG A 42 -2.02 12.62 -20.17
N ALA A 43 -1.47 12.39 -21.37
CA ALA A 43 -1.40 11.09 -22.06
C ALA A 43 -0.78 9.95 -21.22
N ASP A 44 0.14 10.27 -20.30
CA ASP A 44 0.80 9.29 -19.41
C ASP A 44 0.29 9.30 -17.97
N SER A 45 -0.67 10.16 -17.65
CA SER A 45 -1.21 10.22 -16.30
C SER A 45 -2.21 9.09 -16.11
N ARG A 46 -2.06 8.36 -15.00
CA ARG A 46 -3.04 7.34 -14.56
C ARG A 46 -4.14 7.92 -13.69
N LEU A 47 -3.88 9.12 -13.15
CA LEU A 47 -4.78 9.84 -12.27
C LEU A 47 -4.55 11.35 -12.42
N GLN A 48 -5.61 12.15 -12.25
CA GLN A 48 -5.50 13.61 -12.14
C GLN A 48 -6.38 14.12 -11.00
N LEU A 49 -5.81 14.96 -10.13
CA LEU A 49 -6.53 15.63 -9.06
C LEU A 49 -6.81 17.07 -9.46
N SER A 50 -8.07 17.47 -9.33
CA SER A 50 -8.44 18.88 -9.28
C SER A 50 -8.66 19.26 -7.81
N ASN A 51 -7.63 19.85 -7.20
CA ASN A 51 -7.67 20.28 -5.79
C ASN A 51 -8.79 21.29 -5.53
N THR A 52 -9.04 22.20 -6.48
CA THR A 52 -10.11 23.18 -6.41
C THR A 52 -11.50 22.57 -6.53
N ALA A 53 -11.66 21.46 -7.28
CA ALA A 53 -12.95 20.81 -7.48
C ALA A 53 -13.19 19.60 -6.55
N ARG A 54 -12.24 19.27 -5.65
CA ARG A 54 -12.28 18.07 -4.80
C ARG A 54 -12.57 16.80 -5.61
N LEU A 55 -12.00 16.73 -6.81
CA LEU A 55 -12.32 15.73 -7.81
C LEU A 55 -11.07 14.89 -8.13
N ILE A 56 -11.18 13.58 -7.95
CA ILE A 56 -10.20 12.58 -8.32
C ILE A 56 -10.66 11.90 -9.62
N ARG A 57 -9.95 12.15 -10.73
CA ARG A 57 -10.18 11.47 -12.01
C ARG A 57 -9.23 10.29 -12.14
N ILE A 58 -9.76 9.09 -12.37
CA ILE A 58 -8.99 7.86 -12.44
C ILE A 58 -9.29 7.17 -13.76
N ARG A 59 -8.27 6.61 -14.43
CA ARG A 59 -8.54 5.83 -15.64
C ARG A 59 -9.39 4.60 -15.34
N ARG A 60 -10.35 4.31 -16.20
CA ARG A 60 -11.25 3.15 -16.06
C ARG A 60 -10.50 1.82 -16.22
N ASP A 61 -9.47 1.79 -17.05
CA ASP A 61 -8.75 0.58 -17.49
C ASP A 61 -7.67 0.09 -16.51
N ILE A 62 -7.40 0.81 -15.43
CA ILE A 62 -6.49 0.33 -14.39
C ILE A 62 -7.19 -0.67 -13.46
N ASP A 63 -6.44 -1.66 -12.99
CA ASP A 63 -6.96 -2.71 -12.13
C ASP A 63 -7.38 -2.18 -10.75
N HIS A 64 -8.15 -2.99 -10.01
CA HIS A 64 -8.75 -2.59 -8.74
C HIS A 64 -7.72 -2.23 -7.65
N THR A 65 -6.66 -3.04 -7.46
CA THR A 65 -5.64 -2.81 -6.43
C THR A 65 -4.87 -1.53 -6.73
N ARG A 66 -4.61 -1.27 -8.02
CA ARG A 66 -4.03 -0.02 -8.49
C ARG A 66 -4.94 1.18 -8.29
N LYS A 67 -6.24 1.09 -8.63
CA LYS A 67 -7.21 2.17 -8.39
C LYS A 67 -7.21 2.57 -6.92
N ARG A 68 -7.30 1.58 -6.04
CA ARG A 68 -7.31 1.76 -4.58
C ARG A 68 -6.04 2.45 -4.07
N TRP A 69 -4.87 2.03 -4.55
CA TRP A 69 -3.60 2.68 -4.23
C TRP A 69 -3.57 4.15 -4.67
N GLU A 70 -3.95 4.43 -5.91
CA GLU A 70 -3.94 5.79 -6.45
C GLU A 70 -4.95 6.70 -5.73
N ILE A 71 -6.14 6.19 -5.35
CA ILE A 71 -7.11 6.92 -4.51
C ILE A 71 -6.46 7.31 -3.17
N ALA A 72 -5.84 6.37 -2.47
CA ALA A 72 -5.19 6.65 -1.18
C ALA A 72 -4.08 7.70 -1.30
N ARG A 73 -3.31 7.67 -2.39
CA ARG A 73 -2.31 8.71 -2.68
C ARG A 73 -2.92 10.10 -2.85
N GLN A 74 -4.08 10.20 -3.48
CA GLN A 74 -4.76 11.47 -3.69
C GLN A 74 -5.41 12.02 -2.43
N ILE A 75 -5.94 11.14 -1.59
CA ILE A 75 -6.36 11.52 -0.24
C ILE A 75 -5.15 12.13 0.47
N GLY A 76 -3.99 11.49 0.44
CA GLY A 76 -2.76 12.02 1.04
C GLY A 76 -2.33 13.36 0.48
N LEU A 77 -2.34 13.50 -0.85
CA LEU A 77 -2.04 14.77 -1.52
C LEU A 77 -2.98 15.88 -1.05
N PHE A 78 -4.28 15.62 -1.06
CA PHE A 78 -5.30 16.58 -0.64
C PHE A 78 -5.16 17.00 0.83
N VAL A 79 -5.01 16.02 1.73
CA VAL A 79 -4.83 16.26 3.17
C VAL A 79 -3.60 17.14 3.41
N MET A 80 -2.45 16.77 2.86
CA MET A 80 -1.20 17.51 3.06
C MET A 80 -1.27 18.92 2.45
N LEU A 81 -1.85 19.09 1.26
CA LEU A 81 -1.99 20.42 0.63
C LEU A 81 -2.90 21.36 1.44
N ASN A 82 -3.98 20.85 2.03
CA ASN A 82 -4.87 21.66 2.87
C ASN A 82 -4.21 22.16 4.15
N GLU A 83 -3.15 21.49 4.59
CA GLU A 83 -2.35 21.84 5.76
C GLU A 83 -1.15 22.74 5.39
N GLY A 84 -1.09 23.19 4.12
CA GLY A 84 -0.07 24.11 3.62
C GLY A 84 1.23 23.44 3.17
N GLU A 85 1.28 22.11 3.14
CA GLU A 85 2.47 21.36 2.70
C GLU A 85 2.61 21.35 1.18
N ARG A 86 3.83 21.05 0.70
CA ARG A 86 4.11 20.79 -0.72
C ARG A 86 4.64 19.36 -0.90
N PRO A 87 3.77 18.35 -0.82
CA PRO A 87 4.21 16.95 -0.76
C PRO A 87 4.84 16.50 -2.08
N ARG A 88 5.94 15.76 -1.99
CA ARG A 88 6.55 15.07 -3.13
C ARG A 88 5.75 13.81 -3.47
N VAL A 89 6.01 13.26 -4.65
CA VAL A 89 5.48 11.96 -5.07
C VAL A 89 5.79 10.86 -4.03
N ARG A 90 6.97 10.89 -3.41
CA ARG A 90 7.32 9.92 -2.36
C ARG A 90 6.42 10.05 -1.12
N ASP A 91 6.08 11.27 -0.71
CA ASP A 91 5.34 11.54 0.52
C ASP A 91 3.91 10.99 0.42
N THR A 92 3.26 11.20 -0.73
CA THR A 92 1.93 10.63 -1.01
C THR A 92 1.95 9.10 -1.08
N SER A 93 3.06 8.48 -1.52
CA SER A 93 3.24 7.02 -1.47
C SER A 93 3.41 6.51 -0.04
N VAL A 94 4.16 7.23 0.81
CA VAL A 94 4.32 6.87 2.23
C VAL A 94 2.99 6.98 2.97
N PHE A 95 2.24 8.05 2.73
CA PHE A 95 0.88 8.21 3.25
C PHE A 95 -0.02 7.05 2.82
N ALA A 96 -0.06 6.73 1.52
CA ALA A 96 -0.92 5.66 1.00
C ALA A 96 -0.55 4.28 1.58
N SER A 97 0.75 4.01 1.71
CA SER A 97 1.26 2.80 2.36
C SER A 97 0.77 2.68 3.80
N GLU A 98 0.90 3.76 4.59
CA GLU A 98 0.48 3.78 5.99
C GLU A 98 -1.05 3.70 6.15
N LEU A 99 -1.81 4.35 5.26
CA LEU A 99 -3.27 4.35 5.33
C LEU A 99 -3.86 2.99 4.93
N LEU A 100 -3.38 2.39 3.84
CA LEU A 100 -3.90 1.11 3.34
C LEU A 100 -3.36 -0.08 4.13
N MET A 101 -2.15 0.04 4.68
CA MET A 101 -1.46 -1.01 5.43
C MET A 101 -0.94 -0.48 6.77
N PRO A 102 -1.82 -0.17 7.74
CA PRO A 102 -1.43 0.28 9.08
C PRO A 102 -0.42 -0.67 9.71
N ALA A 103 0.66 -0.12 10.29
CA ALA A 103 1.81 -0.93 10.73
C ALA A 103 1.40 -2.07 11.68
N GLU A 104 0.57 -1.76 12.67
CA GLU A 104 0.09 -2.74 13.66
C GLU A 104 -0.73 -3.86 13.01
N LEU A 105 -1.59 -3.52 12.06
CA LEU A 105 -2.40 -4.47 11.32
C LEU A 105 -1.53 -5.38 10.45
N VAL A 106 -0.53 -4.83 9.76
CA VAL A 106 0.44 -5.60 8.97
C VAL A 106 1.22 -6.56 9.85
N VAL A 107 1.77 -6.09 10.98
CA VAL A 107 2.51 -6.94 11.93
C VAL A 107 1.65 -8.12 12.40
N ARG A 108 0.41 -7.84 12.79
CA ARG A 108 -0.51 -8.87 13.29
C ARG A 108 -0.85 -9.91 12.23
N LEU A 109 -1.25 -9.46 11.03
CA LEU A 109 -1.60 -10.37 9.93
C LEU A 109 -0.39 -11.16 9.42
N TYR A 110 0.79 -10.54 9.39
CA TYR A 110 2.04 -11.22 9.05
C TYR A 110 2.37 -12.34 10.05
N ARG A 111 2.25 -12.08 11.36
CA ARG A 111 2.49 -13.09 12.40
C ARG A 111 1.55 -14.28 12.23
N ASN A 112 0.24 -14.04 12.08
CA ASN A 112 -0.75 -15.10 11.88
C ASN A 112 -0.42 -15.96 10.65
N ARG A 113 -0.07 -15.33 9.53
CA ARG A 113 0.29 -16.06 8.30
C ARG A 113 1.62 -16.78 8.39
N ARG A 114 2.59 -16.24 9.14
CA ARG A 114 3.86 -16.91 9.40
C ARG A 114 3.66 -18.16 10.26
N GLU A 115 2.79 -18.12 11.25
CA GLU A 115 2.43 -19.30 12.04
C GLU A 115 1.70 -20.35 11.19
N TRP A 116 0.74 -19.91 10.38
CA TRP A 116 0.08 -20.79 9.40
C TRP A 116 1.11 -21.44 8.46
N LEU A 117 2.06 -20.68 7.91
CA LEU A 117 3.09 -21.20 7.01
C LEU A 117 3.95 -22.27 7.69
N LYS A 118 4.37 -22.04 8.94
CA LYS A 118 5.09 -23.05 9.73
C LYS A 118 4.28 -24.34 9.87
N ASN A 119 3.00 -24.21 10.23
CA ASN A 119 2.12 -25.36 10.43
C ASN A 119 1.85 -26.12 9.11
N ALA A 120 1.64 -25.40 8.01
CA ALA A 120 1.47 -25.98 6.68
C ALA A 120 2.69 -26.80 6.25
N MET A 121 3.89 -26.26 6.47
CA MET A 121 5.14 -26.96 6.17
C MET A 121 5.32 -28.22 7.04
N LEU A 122 4.91 -28.17 8.32
CA LEU A 122 4.98 -29.34 9.22
C LEU A 122 4.08 -30.49 8.77
N VAL A 123 2.96 -30.20 8.13
CA VAL A 123 2.03 -31.21 7.59
C VAL A 123 2.29 -31.58 6.13
N GLY A 124 3.46 -31.19 5.59
CA GLY A 124 3.89 -31.57 4.24
C GLY A 124 3.24 -30.79 3.10
N MET A 125 2.56 -29.66 3.37
CA MET A 125 2.05 -28.80 2.31
C MET A 125 3.17 -27.97 1.68
N SER A 126 3.16 -27.87 0.35
CA SER A 126 4.02 -26.94 -0.39
C SER A 126 3.47 -25.51 -0.26
N ALA A 127 3.89 -24.81 0.78
CA ALA A 127 3.57 -23.40 1.02
C ALA A 127 4.85 -22.57 1.07
N THR A 128 4.84 -21.40 0.44
CA THR A 128 6.01 -20.55 0.28
C THR A 128 5.82 -19.15 0.88
N LYS A 129 6.94 -18.42 1.01
CA LYS A 129 6.91 -16.99 1.38
C LYS A 129 6.14 -16.14 0.36
N ARG A 130 6.17 -16.53 -0.93
CA ARG A 130 5.40 -15.86 -1.99
C ARG A 130 3.90 -16.02 -1.77
N ASP A 131 3.46 -17.17 -1.27
CA ASP A 131 2.05 -17.41 -0.93
C ASP A 131 1.59 -16.55 0.26
N MET A 132 2.48 -16.36 1.24
CA MET A 132 2.22 -15.43 2.35
C MET A 132 2.07 -13.98 1.84
N ILE A 133 2.96 -13.50 0.96
CA ILE A 133 2.89 -12.16 0.38
C ILE A 133 1.62 -11.99 -0.44
N ARG A 134 1.30 -12.95 -1.32
CA ARG A 134 0.06 -12.96 -2.12
C ARG A 134 -1.18 -12.95 -1.23
N GLY A 135 -1.16 -13.74 -0.15
CA GLY A 135 -2.25 -13.77 0.81
C GLY A 135 -2.46 -12.42 1.51
N LEU A 136 -1.38 -11.74 1.91
CA LEU A 136 -1.45 -10.38 2.48
C LEU A 136 -1.91 -9.36 1.43
N SER A 137 -1.39 -9.44 0.21
CA SER A 137 -1.74 -8.61 -0.94
C SER A 137 -3.24 -8.68 -1.25
N TRP A 138 -3.79 -9.90 -1.32
CA TRP A 138 -5.21 -10.13 -1.47
C TRP A 138 -6.02 -9.57 -0.30
N GLN A 139 -5.56 -9.78 0.94
CA GLN A 139 -6.26 -9.34 2.14
C GLN A 139 -6.29 -7.81 2.31
N PHE A 140 -5.23 -7.11 1.94
CA PHE A 140 -5.16 -5.64 1.96
C PHE A 140 -5.68 -4.99 0.68
N GLU A 141 -5.94 -5.79 -0.36
CA GLU A 141 -6.28 -5.35 -1.72
C GLU A 141 -5.24 -4.40 -2.32
N VAL A 142 -3.96 -4.75 -2.21
CA VAL A 142 -2.83 -3.98 -2.75
C VAL A 142 -1.84 -4.91 -3.44
N ASP A 143 -1.05 -4.39 -4.37
CA ASP A 143 -0.09 -5.20 -5.13
C ASP A 143 0.95 -5.90 -4.23
N ASP A 144 1.38 -7.11 -4.62
CA ASP A 144 2.42 -7.90 -3.95
C ASP A 144 3.69 -7.07 -3.64
N ARG A 145 4.06 -6.17 -4.56
CA ARG A 145 5.21 -5.29 -4.42
C ARG A 145 5.01 -4.28 -3.27
N ALA A 146 3.81 -3.74 -3.09
CA ALA A 146 3.52 -2.80 -2.02
C ALA A 146 3.63 -3.50 -0.65
N ILE A 147 3.13 -4.73 -0.55
CA ILE A 147 3.28 -5.57 0.65
C ILE A 147 4.75 -5.86 0.93
N ALA A 148 5.52 -6.27 -0.08
CA ALA A 148 6.94 -6.59 0.11
C ALA A 148 7.75 -5.39 0.62
N ILE A 149 7.52 -4.20 0.05
CA ILE A 149 8.14 -2.95 0.53
C ILE A 149 7.71 -2.65 1.97
N ARG A 150 6.41 -2.78 2.27
CA ARG A 150 5.90 -2.51 3.62
C ARG A 150 6.45 -3.47 4.67
N LEU A 151 6.63 -4.74 4.33
CA LEU A 151 7.26 -5.72 5.20
C LEU A 151 8.74 -5.39 5.44
N ASP A 152 9.48 -4.95 4.41
CA ASP A 152 10.87 -4.50 4.55
C ASP A 152 10.97 -3.28 5.47
N GLU A 153 10.11 -2.27 5.27
CA GLU A 153 10.05 -1.06 6.12
C GLU A 153 9.80 -1.38 7.61
N LEU A 154 8.99 -2.40 7.88
CA LEU A 154 8.66 -2.84 9.24
C LEU A 154 9.67 -3.84 9.81
N HIS A 155 10.74 -4.15 9.08
CA HIS A 155 11.72 -5.17 9.43
C HIS A 155 11.04 -6.54 9.69
N LEU A 156 10.04 -6.88 8.87
CA LEU A 156 9.30 -8.13 8.93
C LEU A 156 9.74 -9.04 7.76
N GLY A 157 10.88 -9.69 7.93
CA GLY A 157 11.46 -10.60 6.94
C GLY A 157 12.64 -11.39 7.52
N PRO A 158 13.11 -12.46 6.87
CA PRO A 158 14.31 -13.18 7.29
C PRO A 158 15.52 -12.30 6.94
N GLY A 159 15.89 -11.40 7.87
CA GLY A 159 16.89 -10.37 7.64
C GLY A 159 16.79 -9.14 8.54
N ALA A 160 15.80 -9.07 9.45
CA ALA A 160 15.66 -7.98 10.41
C ALA A 160 16.81 -7.94 11.43
N GLY A 161 17.87 -7.20 11.10
CA GLY A 161 19.03 -6.95 11.94
C GLY A 161 19.82 -5.75 11.40
N PRO A 162 20.67 -5.12 12.23
CA PRO A 162 21.31 -3.82 11.96
C PRO A 162 22.27 -3.79 10.76
N ASN A 163 22.54 -4.94 10.15
CA ASN A 163 23.37 -5.08 8.97
C ASN A 163 22.63 -5.91 7.92
N LYS A 164 21.87 -5.28 7.00
CA LYS A 164 21.98 -5.52 5.53
C LYS A 164 20.85 -4.91 4.69
N ARG A 165 21.23 -4.73 3.42
CA ARG A 165 20.57 -4.13 2.24
C ARG A 165 19.06 -4.00 2.28
N VAL A 166 18.64 -2.74 2.31
CA VAL A 166 17.38 -2.18 1.82
C VAL A 166 16.98 -2.86 0.51
N TRP A 167 15.71 -3.23 0.34
CA TRP A 167 15.10 -3.63 -0.94
C TRP A 167 15.02 -2.47 -1.95
N SER A 168 16.07 -1.65 -2.07
CA SER A 168 16.11 -0.53 -3.00
C SER A 168 16.45 -1.00 -4.41
N SER A 169 15.40 -1.12 -5.23
CA SER A 169 15.31 -0.54 -6.58
C SER A 169 16.54 -0.64 -7.49
N SER A 170 16.54 -1.65 -8.36
CA SER A 170 16.97 -1.56 -9.77
C SER A 170 16.23 -2.63 -10.60
N PRO A 171 15.80 -2.34 -11.84
CA PRO A 171 15.23 -3.34 -12.73
C PRO A 171 16.35 -4.24 -13.25
N GLY A 172 16.17 -5.55 -13.07
CA GLY A 172 17.14 -6.56 -13.46
C GLY A 172 17.91 -7.11 -12.26
N VAL A 173 18.11 -8.42 -12.26
CA VAL A 173 18.70 -9.25 -11.19
C VAL A 173 17.70 -9.74 -10.14
N ILE A 174 16.97 -10.79 -10.53
CA ILE A 174 16.52 -11.83 -9.61
C ILE A 174 17.78 -12.45 -8.98
N PRO A 175 17.92 -12.53 -7.64
CA PRO A 175 19.06 -13.20 -7.02
C PRO A 175 19.09 -14.70 -7.40
N ARG A 176 20.18 -15.14 -8.03
CA ARG A 176 20.49 -16.53 -8.42
C ARG A 176 20.74 -17.44 -7.20
N TRP A 177 19.72 -17.74 -6.41
CA TRP A 177 19.76 -18.85 -5.45
C TRP A 177 18.57 -19.81 -5.60
N GLU A 178 17.77 -19.64 -6.65
CA GLU A 178 16.81 -20.65 -7.17
C GLU A 178 17.37 -21.41 -8.39
N ALA A 179 18.70 -21.53 -8.50
CA ALA A 179 19.34 -22.39 -9.48
C ALA A 179 20.44 -23.19 -8.79
N ASP A 180 20.06 -24.27 -8.14
CA ASP A 180 20.48 -25.63 -8.51
C ASP A 180 19.77 -26.67 -7.62
N PRO A 181 19.60 -27.92 -8.11
CA PRO A 181 18.68 -28.93 -7.56
C PRO A 181 19.06 -29.47 -6.18
#